data_AF-A0AA88GLY3-F1
#
_entry.id   AF-A0AA88GLY3-F1
#
_cell.length_a   1.000
_cell.length_b   1.000
_cell.length_c   1.000
_cell.angle_alpha   90.00
_cell.angle_beta   90.00
_cell.angle_gamma   90.00
#
_symmetry.space_group_name_H-M   'P 1'
#
loop_
_entity.id
_entity.type
_entity.pdbx_description
1 polymer ?
#
loop_
_entity_poly.entity_id
_entity_poly.type
_entity_poly.pdbx_seq_one_letter_code
_entity_poly.pdbx_strand_id
1 'polypeptide(L)'
;MVRSNIEAFGGNPLDVTLAGESAGGVSVSILLTSPLLKSNDPLSWNEQAHLEKYGRITRAIIQSGVMPNNILQRSHSEAQVFSTIFKTRVSCNDLSCLRALPFTTIIQHQDQLGMGAVVDGTISTEHVLQSLTKNSTLHNIPLLIGTNQNETNLFLCRVNGAESMNIFQLLALAGTLLKLKLPTDNLIQFVTNLDRVYGPVTKYKSPLDFFKTFTTDVMFHCPSLHMARLSSRFISQRRTFQYLFKYVHPELNPCYGAPHAGELPYLFPSILDYIGTDHVLFNNASAVATMSPTDSALSRMMIYYWSNFVKYGNPNGNGQEDRVSNLSATTQKEDNPAKQYPIWPNFACSEESLLVIDKPELSFVSNRTFTNVCQFWNGLLGFPTVQNCPP
;
A
#
# COMPACT_ATOMS: atom_id res chain seq x y z
N MET A 1 2.88 4.64 -24.14
CA MET A 1 4.36 4.73 -24.25
C MET A 1 5.03 3.37 -24.03
N VAL A 2 5.05 2.80 -22.81
CA VAL A 2 5.74 1.51 -22.52
C VAL A 2 5.35 0.41 -23.51
N ARG A 3 4.05 0.13 -23.66
CA ARG A 3 3.54 -0.88 -24.60
C ARG A 3 4.05 -0.74 -26.04
N SER A 4 4.23 0.50 -26.51
CA SER A 4 4.61 0.77 -27.91
C SER A 4 6.13 0.75 -28.13
N ASN A 5 6.94 0.72 -27.07
CA ASN A 5 8.39 0.95 -27.19
C ASN A 5 9.26 -0.06 -26.42
N ILE A 6 8.71 -0.79 -25.43
CA ILE A 6 9.53 -1.58 -24.51
C ILE A 6 10.27 -2.75 -25.18
N GLU A 7 9.77 -3.26 -26.31
CA GLU A 7 10.47 -4.27 -27.12
C GLU A 7 11.85 -3.80 -27.58
N ALA A 8 11.99 -2.51 -27.91
CA ALA A 8 13.27 -1.94 -28.34
C ALA A 8 14.34 -1.97 -27.22
N PHE A 9 13.91 -2.15 -25.97
CA PHE A 9 14.78 -2.27 -24.80
C PHE A 9 14.85 -3.73 -24.29
N GLY A 10 14.32 -4.68 -25.05
CA GLY A 10 14.29 -6.11 -24.70
C GLY A 10 13.20 -6.52 -23.71
N GLY A 11 12.23 -5.65 -23.41
CA GLY A 11 11.09 -5.99 -22.57
C GLY A 11 9.89 -6.52 -23.38
N ASN A 12 8.99 -7.24 -22.71
CA ASN A 12 7.79 -7.80 -23.33
C ASN A 12 6.58 -6.87 -23.13
N PRO A 13 6.00 -6.28 -24.18
CA PRO A 13 4.86 -5.36 -24.08
C PRO A 13 3.57 -6.09 -23.67
N LEU A 14 3.52 -7.41 -23.89
CA LEU A 14 2.39 -8.26 -23.49
C LEU A 14 2.48 -8.70 -22.04
N ASP A 15 3.59 -8.44 -21.36
CA ASP A 15 3.82 -8.89 -19.99
C ASP A 15 4.28 -7.76 -19.07
N VAL A 16 3.33 -6.89 -18.71
CA VAL A 16 3.58 -5.68 -17.93
C VAL A 16 2.99 -5.80 -16.53
N THR A 17 3.87 -5.71 -15.53
CA THR A 17 3.50 -5.58 -14.12
C THR A 17 3.45 -4.11 -13.73
N LEU A 18 2.32 -3.65 -13.19
CA LEU A 18 2.19 -2.30 -12.64
C LEU A 18 2.49 -2.32 -11.14
N ALA A 19 3.49 -1.58 -10.69
CA ALA A 19 3.93 -1.57 -9.30
C ALA A 19 3.98 -0.14 -8.74
N GLY A 20 3.66 0.03 -7.46
CA GLY A 20 3.77 1.32 -6.80
C GLY A 20 3.71 1.21 -5.28
N GLU A 21 4.36 2.18 -4.63
CA GLU A 21 4.40 2.37 -3.18
C GLU A 21 3.65 3.65 -2.81
N SER A 22 2.98 3.68 -1.65
CA SER A 22 2.26 4.85 -1.14
C SER A 22 1.27 5.44 -2.15
N ALA A 23 1.37 6.74 -2.47
CA ALA A 23 0.59 7.40 -3.52
C ALA A 23 0.74 6.75 -4.91
N GLY A 24 1.90 6.14 -5.20
CA GLY A 24 2.09 5.29 -6.37
C GLY A 24 1.25 4.02 -6.30
N GLY A 25 1.19 3.36 -5.14
CA GLY A 25 0.31 2.21 -4.90
C GLY A 25 -1.18 2.57 -4.94
N VAL A 26 -1.56 3.77 -4.49
CA VAL A 26 -2.91 4.32 -4.68
C VAL A 26 -3.21 4.50 -6.17
N SER A 27 -2.25 5.00 -6.93
CA SER A 27 -2.38 5.14 -8.39
C SER A 27 -2.57 3.77 -9.05
N VAL A 28 -1.83 2.74 -8.64
CA VAL A 28 -2.06 1.35 -9.08
C VAL A 28 -3.49 0.91 -8.75
N SER A 29 -3.95 1.13 -7.53
CA SER A 29 -5.30 0.75 -7.09
C SER A 29 -6.41 1.44 -7.89
N ILE A 30 -6.25 2.73 -8.20
CA ILE A 30 -7.18 3.50 -9.05
C ILE A 30 -7.17 2.96 -10.47
N LEU A 31 -6.00 2.75 -11.06
CA LEU A 31 -5.87 2.24 -12.42
C LEU A 31 -6.51 0.85 -12.56
N LEU A 32 -6.27 -0.06 -11.61
CA LEU A 32 -6.86 -1.40 -11.61
C LEU A 32 -8.39 -1.42 -11.53
N THR A 33 -8.99 -0.36 -10.97
CA THR A 33 -10.46 -0.22 -10.85
C THR A 33 -11.06 0.64 -11.96
N SER A 34 -10.22 1.33 -12.73
CA SER A 34 -10.61 2.21 -13.83
C SER A 34 -11.33 1.46 -14.94
N PRO A 35 -12.46 1.99 -15.47
CA PRO A 35 -13.07 1.45 -16.68
C PRO A 35 -12.17 1.59 -17.91
N LEU A 36 -11.21 2.51 -17.91
CA LEU A 36 -10.27 2.69 -19.02
C LEU A 36 -9.29 1.51 -19.17
N LEU A 37 -9.08 0.71 -18.12
CA LEU A 37 -8.38 -0.56 -18.21
C LEU A 37 -9.32 -1.74 -18.55
N LYS A 38 -10.65 -1.56 -18.40
CA LYS A 38 -11.68 -2.51 -18.83
C LYS A 38 -11.98 -2.31 -20.30
N SER A 39 -11.29 -3.03 -21.16
CA SER A 39 -11.77 -3.17 -22.54
C SER A 39 -13.05 -4.02 -22.55
N ASN A 40 -14.20 -3.39 -22.29
CA ASN A 40 -15.53 -4.01 -22.37
C ASN A 40 -16.43 -3.36 -23.43
N ASP A 41 -16.01 -2.27 -24.08
CA ASP A 41 -16.64 -1.89 -25.34
C ASP A 41 -16.26 -2.91 -26.41
N PRO A 42 -17.18 -3.27 -27.34
CA PRO A 42 -16.81 -4.01 -28.54
C PRO A 42 -15.82 -3.14 -29.30
N LEU A 43 -14.55 -3.46 -29.09
CA LEU A 43 -13.42 -2.79 -29.70
C LEU A 43 -13.65 -2.80 -31.21
N SER A 44 -13.38 -1.66 -31.84
CA SER A 44 -13.23 -1.69 -33.30
C SER A 44 -12.19 -2.77 -33.66
N TRP A 45 -12.33 -3.41 -34.82
CA TRP A 45 -11.42 -4.50 -35.26
C TRP A 45 -9.93 -4.13 -35.11
N ASN A 46 -9.60 -2.84 -35.22
CA ASN A 46 -8.27 -2.26 -35.03
C ASN A 46 -7.81 -2.22 -33.57
N GLU A 47 -8.69 -1.98 -32.61
CA GLU A 47 -8.38 -1.98 -31.17
C GLU A 47 -8.30 -3.40 -30.59
N GLN A 48 -9.04 -4.35 -31.17
CA GLN A 48 -8.94 -5.77 -30.83
C GLN A 48 -7.58 -6.34 -31.26
N ALA A 49 -7.17 -6.05 -32.51
CA ALA A 49 -5.82 -6.30 -32.98
C ALA A 49 -4.76 -5.53 -32.15
N HIS A 50 -5.07 -4.33 -31.63
CA HIS A 50 -4.16 -3.57 -30.77
C HIS A 50 -4.01 -4.21 -29.37
N LEU A 51 -5.07 -4.73 -28.76
CA LEU A 51 -4.96 -5.43 -27.47
C LEU A 51 -4.33 -6.82 -27.61
N GLU A 52 -4.58 -7.51 -28.72
CA GLU A 52 -3.88 -8.76 -29.07
C GLU A 52 -2.39 -8.52 -29.37
N LYS A 53 -2.04 -7.35 -29.93
CA LYS A 53 -0.66 -6.98 -30.28
C LYS A 53 0.12 -6.27 -29.15
N TYR A 54 -0.55 -5.57 -28.22
CA TYR A 54 0.12 -4.71 -27.22
C TYR A 54 -0.26 -4.99 -25.75
N GLY A 55 -1.15 -5.95 -25.48
CA GLY A 55 -1.35 -6.55 -24.15
C GLY A 55 -2.07 -5.70 -23.10
N ARG A 56 -2.53 -6.35 -22.02
CA ARG A 56 -3.12 -5.72 -20.81
C ARG A 56 -2.06 -5.62 -19.70
N ILE A 57 -2.34 -4.85 -18.65
CA ILE A 57 -1.59 -5.02 -17.39
C ILE A 57 -1.83 -6.47 -16.94
N THR A 58 -0.77 -7.24 -16.77
CA THR A 58 -0.87 -8.68 -16.49
C THR A 58 -0.81 -8.97 -15.00
N ARG A 59 -0.11 -8.12 -14.22
CA ARG A 59 0.09 -8.26 -12.77
C ARG A 59 0.12 -6.90 -12.08
N ALA A 60 -0.12 -6.88 -10.77
CA ALA A 60 -0.01 -5.67 -9.98
C ALA A 60 0.71 -5.88 -8.65
N ILE A 61 1.46 -4.86 -8.23
CA ILE A 61 2.11 -4.77 -6.93
C ILE A 61 1.64 -3.49 -6.24
N ILE A 62 1.04 -3.61 -5.06
CA ILE A 62 0.54 -2.48 -4.27
C ILE A 62 1.22 -2.51 -2.89
N GLN A 63 2.16 -1.60 -2.68
CA GLN A 63 2.90 -1.48 -1.42
C GLN A 63 2.35 -0.28 -0.66
N SER A 64 1.73 -0.49 0.51
CA SER A 64 1.21 0.58 1.36
C SER A 64 0.26 1.57 0.64
N GLY A 65 -0.43 1.08 -0.40
CA GLY A 65 -1.10 1.91 -1.40
C GLY A 65 -2.62 1.80 -1.42
N VAL A 66 -3.22 1.18 -0.41
CA VAL A 66 -4.68 1.13 -0.28
C VAL A 66 -5.09 1.99 0.90
N MET A 67 -6.04 2.88 0.68
CA MET A 67 -6.48 3.85 1.67
C MET A 67 -8.00 3.87 1.82
N PRO A 68 -8.52 4.25 2.99
CA PRO A 68 -9.93 4.58 3.16
C PRO A 68 -10.41 5.67 2.18
N ASN A 69 -11.70 5.65 1.86
CA ASN A 69 -12.33 6.63 0.99
C ASN A 69 -12.08 8.07 1.50
N ASN A 70 -11.94 9.02 0.58
CA ASN A 70 -11.76 10.46 0.86
C ASN A 70 -10.44 10.88 1.51
N ILE A 71 -9.51 9.96 1.79
CA ILE A 71 -8.17 10.32 2.29
C ILE A 71 -7.27 10.76 1.13
N LEU A 72 -6.91 9.83 0.24
CA LEU A 72 -6.05 10.08 -0.93
C LEU A 72 -6.80 10.12 -2.28
N GLN A 73 -8.09 9.81 -2.28
CA GLN A 73 -8.98 9.96 -3.43
C GLN A 73 -10.25 10.69 -2.99
N ARG A 74 -10.43 11.92 -3.46
CA ARG A 74 -11.57 12.79 -3.13
C ARG A 74 -12.79 12.50 -4.00
N SER A 75 -13.98 12.75 -3.46
CA SER A 75 -15.18 12.86 -4.29
C SER A 75 -15.12 14.08 -5.22
N HIS A 76 -15.93 14.08 -6.28
CA HIS A 76 -16.03 15.22 -7.20
C HIS A 76 -16.46 16.51 -6.47
N SER A 77 -17.42 16.42 -5.55
CA SER A 77 -17.91 17.57 -4.78
C SER A 77 -16.84 18.16 -3.86
N GLU A 78 -16.06 17.32 -3.17
CA GLU A 78 -14.92 17.79 -2.39
C GLU A 78 -13.88 18.46 -3.29
N ALA A 79 -13.58 17.88 -4.46
CA ALA A 79 -12.64 18.49 -5.40
C ALA A 79 -13.10 19.88 -5.87
N GLN A 80 -14.40 20.11 -6.08
CA GLN A 80 -14.96 21.42 -6.41
C GLN A 80 -14.78 22.46 -5.28
N VAL A 81 -14.95 22.03 -4.01
CA VAL A 81 -14.67 22.89 -2.85
C VAL A 81 -13.20 23.29 -2.82
N PHE A 82 -12.30 22.33 -2.98
CA PHE A 82 -10.85 22.59 -3.02
C PHE A 82 -10.46 23.48 -4.20
N SER A 83 -11.03 23.26 -5.38
CA SER A 83 -10.84 24.12 -6.56
C SER A 83 -11.28 25.57 -6.28
N THR A 84 -12.39 25.76 -5.58
CA THR A 84 -12.88 27.07 -5.20
C THR A 84 -11.93 27.76 -4.21
N ILE A 85 -11.47 27.05 -3.19
CA ILE A 85 -10.49 27.60 -2.23
C ILE A 85 -9.19 27.98 -2.94
N PHE A 86 -8.67 27.11 -3.83
CA PHE A 86 -7.46 27.38 -4.59
C PHE A 86 -7.62 28.66 -5.43
N LYS A 87 -8.70 28.75 -6.21
CA LYS A 87 -9.06 29.92 -7.03
C LYS A 87 -9.08 31.21 -6.21
N THR A 88 -9.72 31.20 -5.05
CA THR A 88 -9.74 32.35 -4.14
C THR A 88 -8.35 32.74 -3.65
N ARG A 89 -7.51 31.76 -3.26
CA ARG A 89 -6.14 32.04 -2.76
C ARG A 89 -5.24 32.66 -3.82
N VAL A 90 -5.38 32.26 -5.08
CA VAL A 90 -4.58 32.78 -6.20
C VAL A 90 -5.26 33.93 -6.94
N SER A 91 -6.41 34.41 -6.44
CA SER A 91 -7.21 35.48 -7.06
C SER A 91 -7.59 35.21 -8.53
N CYS A 92 -7.86 33.94 -8.88
CA CYS A 92 -8.32 33.54 -10.22
C CYS A 92 -9.76 33.06 -10.20
N ASN A 93 -10.54 33.44 -11.22
CA ASN A 93 -11.95 33.03 -11.34
C ASN A 93 -12.19 31.96 -12.41
N ASP A 94 -11.25 31.77 -13.35
CA ASP A 94 -11.38 30.85 -14.48
C ASP A 94 -10.09 30.08 -14.80
N LEU A 95 -10.20 29.14 -15.74
CA LEU A 95 -9.06 28.31 -16.18
C LEU A 95 -7.99 29.09 -16.95
N SER A 96 -8.33 30.19 -17.61
CA SER A 96 -7.36 30.98 -18.36
C SER A 96 -6.39 31.67 -17.41
N CYS A 97 -6.93 32.30 -16.36
CA CYS A 97 -6.14 32.87 -15.26
C CYS A 97 -5.29 31.80 -14.59
N LEU A 98 -5.86 30.65 -14.24
CA LEU A 98 -5.13 29.56 -13.58
C LEU A 98 -3.95 29.05 -14.43
N ARG A 99 -4.11 28.96 -15.75
CA ARG A 99 -3.04 28.54 -16.67
C ARG A 99 -1.94 29.59 -16.86
N ALA A 100 -2.24 30.86 -16.61
CA ALA A 100 -1.27 31.95 -16.70
C ALA A 100 -0.46 32.13 -15.40
N LEU A 101 -0.83 31.45 -14.31
CA LEU A 101 -0.10 31.52 -13.05
C LEU A 101 1.31 30.94 -13.19
N PRO A 102 2.32 31.55 -12.54
CA PRO A 102 3.62 30.92 -12.37
C PRO A 102 3.48 29.56 -11.69
N PHE A 103 4.24 28.58 -12.17
CA PHE A 103 4.28 27.23 -11.58
C PHE A 103 4.58 27.28 -10.07
N THR A 104 5.47 28.17 -9.63
CA THR A 104 5.82 28.35 -8.21
C THR A 104 4.62 28.76 -7.35
N THR A 105 3.77 29.66 -7.86
CA THR A 105 2.52 30.06 -7.20
C THR A 105 1.56 28.88 -7.08
N ILE A 106 1.47 28.05 -8.14
CA ILE A 106 0.61 26.87 -8.13
C ILE A 106 1.05 25.89 -7.04
N ILE A 107 2.34 25.54 -7.00
CA ILE A 107 2.88 24.60 -6.01
C ILE A 107 2.71 25.10 -4.58
N GLN A 108 3.06 26.36 -4.31
CA GLN A 108 2.96 26.94 -2.97
C GLN A 108 1.55 26.83 -2.38
N HIS A 109 0.51 27.08 -3.18
CA HIS A 109 -0.87 26.99 -2.72
C HIS A 109 -1.44 25.56 -2.80
N GLN A 110 -0.95 24.73 -3.72
CA GLN A 110 -1.30 23.32 -3.82
C GLN A 110 -0.90 22.55 -2.56
N ASP A 111 0.34 22.74 -2.08
CA ASP A 111 0.88 21.98 -0.95
C ASP A 111 0.11 22.27 0.35
N GLN A 112 -0.36 23.51 0.51
CA GLN A 112 -1.22 23.91 1.63
C GLN A 112 -2.61 23.26 1.60
N LEU A 113 -3.06 22.79 0.44
CA LEU A 113 -4.38 22.18 0.23
C LEU A 113 -4.29 20.65 0.08
N GLY A 114 -3.11 20.10 -0.19
CA GLY A 114 -2.87 18.67 -0.39
C GLY A 114 -3.70 18.11 -1.55
N MET A 115 -3.60 18.68 -2.75
CA MET A 115 -4.32 18.17 -3.94
C MET A 115 -3.96 16.70 -4.24
N GLY A 116 -4.90 15.93 -4.78
CA GLY A 116 -4.75 14.48 -4.96
C GLY A 116 -5.81 13.93 -5.92
N ALA A 117 -5.87 12.61 -6.05
CA ALA A 117 -6.79 11.96 -6.98
C ALA A 117 -8.26 12.31 -6.71
N VAL A 118 -9.08 12.29 -7.76
CA VAL A 118 -10.50 12.64 -7.74
C VAL A 118 -11.31 11.52 -8.39
N VAL A 119 -12.48 11.22 -7.85
CA VAL A 119 -13.53 10.48 -8.56
C VAL A 119 -14.08 11.42 -9.64
N ASP A 120 -13.55 11.33 -10.85
CA ASP A 120 -13.78 12.25 -11.96
C ASP A 120 -14.87 11.78 -12.92
N GLY A 121 -15.37 10.54 -12.75
CA GLY A 121 -16.36 9.93 -13.64
C GLY A 121 -15.77 9.35 -14.92
N THR A 122 -14.47 9.51 -15.17
CA THR A 122 -13.78 9.03 -16.38
C THR A 122 -12.70 8.02 -16.03
N ILE A 123 -11.64 8.46 -15.34
CA ILE A 123 -10.58 7.56 -14.85
C ILE A 123 -11.12 6.71 -13.69
N SER A 124 -11.87 7.33 -12.78
CA SER A 124 -12.49 6.67 -11.65
C SER A 124 -13.95 7.10 -11.52
N THR A 125 -14.84 6.12 -11.63
CA THR A 125 -16.30 6.33 -11.54
C THR A 125 -16.81 6.30 -10.10
N GLU A 126 -16.06 5.70 -9.18
CA GLU A 126 -16.32 5.63 -7.75
C GLU A 126 -15.02 5.35 -6.99
N HIS A 127 -15.03 5.45 -5.65
CA HIS A 127 -13.84 5.15 -4.87
C HIS A 127 -13.38 3.71 -5.04
N VAL A 128 -12.05 3.49 -4.99
CA VAL A 128 -11.42 2.17 -5.21
C VAL A 128 -12.13 1.05 -4.45
N LEU A 129 -12.25 1.15 -3.12
CA LEU A 129 -12.83 0.07 -2.31
C LEU A 129 -14.32 -0.15 -2.57
N GLN A 130 -15.07 0.89 -2.98
CA GLN A 130 -16.47 0.75 -3.40
C GLN A 130 -16.57 0.01 -4.74
N SER A 131 -15.74 0.38 -5.72
CA SER A 131 -15.68 -0.27 -7.04
C SER A 131 -15.43 -1.77 -6.94
N LEU A 132 -14.64 -2.20 -5.95
CA LEU A 132 -14.29 -3.60 -5.74
C LEU A 132 -15.44 -4.47 -5.20
N THR A 133 -16.53 -3.87 -4.71
CA THR A 133 -17.66 -4.62 -4.13
C THR A 133 -18.84 -4.80 -5.04
N LYS A 134 -19.05 -3.85 -5.96
CA LYS A 134 -20.16 -3.88 -6.92
C LYS A 134 -19.87 -4.73 -8.14
N ASN A 135 -18.60 -4.99 -8.43
CA ASN A 135 -18.21 -5.54 -9.73
C ASN A 135 -16.92 -6.36 -9.60
N SER A 136 -16.81 -7.44 -10.36
CA SER A 136 -15.63 -8.32 -10.45
C SER A 136 -14.42 -7.65 -11.13
N THR A 137 -14.38 -6.33 -11.13
CA THR A 137 -13.63 -5.50 -12.07
C THR A 137 -12.16 -5.33 -11.76
N LEU A 138 -11.68 -5.86 -10.63
CA LEU A 138 -10.32 -6.34 -10.62
C LEU A 138 -10.25 -7.40 -11.72
N HIS A 139 -9.66 -7.02 -12.84
CA HIS A 139 -9.21 -7.96 -13.85
C HIS A 139 -8.54 -9.14 -13.16
N ASN A 140 -8.59 -10.33 -13.78
CA ASN A 140 -8.00 -11.56 -13.28
C ASN A 140 -6.46 -11.50 -13.26
N ILE A 141 -5.92 -10.50 -12.58
CA ILE A 141 -4.56 -10.03 -12.53
C ILE A 141 -4.02 -10.50 -11.19
N PRO A 142 -2.96 -11.32 -11.15
CA PRO A 142 -2.26 -11.62 -9.93
C PRO A 142 -1.87 -10.34 -9.19
N LEU A 143 -2.08 -10.34 -7.87
CA LEU A 143 -1.82 -9.21 -6.99
C LEU A 143 -0.78 -9.58 -5.93
N LEU A 144 0.27 -8.79 -5.79
CA LEU A 144 1.11 -8.76 -4.60
C LEU A 144 0.77 -7.48 -3.84
N ILE A 145 0.41 -7.60 -2.57
CA ILE A 145 -0.06 -6.47 -1.76
C ILE A 145 0.52 -6.56 -0.34
N GLY A 146 0.85 -5.43 0.26
CA GLY A 146 1.31 -5.47 1.65
C GLY A 146 1.56 -4.09 2.23
N THR A 147 2.06 -4.13 3.47
CA THR A 147 2.26 -2.96 4.33
C THR A 147 3.47 -3.18 5.21
N ASN A 148 3.94 -2.12 5.84
CA ASN A 148 5.01 -2.16 6.83
C ASN A 148 4.42 -2.16 8.24
N GLN A 149 5.14 -2.66 9.23
CA GLN A 149 4.61 -2.82 10.59
C GLN A 149 4.30 -1.48 11.28
N ASN A 150 4.96 -0.40 10.89
CA ASN A 150 4.90 0.90 11.57
C ASN A 150 4.68 2.06 10.58
N GLU A 151 3.75 1.89 9.64
CA GLU A 151 3.47 2.83 8.53
C GLU A 151 3.43 4.29 8.97
N THR A 152 2.60 4.63 9.96
CA THR A 152 2.39 6.04 10.32
C THR A 152 3.57 6.67 11.04
N ASN A 153 4.54 5.88 11.50
CA ASN A 153 5.66 6.40 12.26
C ASN A 153 6.54 7.33 11.43
N LEU A 154 6.67 7.08 10.11
CA LEU A 154 7.42 7.97 9.20
C LEU A 154 6.92 9.42 9.32
N PHE A 155 5.61 9.59 9.35
CA PHE A 155 4.97 10.90 9.37
C PHE A 155 4.93 11.49 10.78
N LEU A 156 4.55 10.66 11.76
CA LEU A 156 4.27 11.14 13.12
C LEU A 156 5.53 11.44 13.93
N CYS A 157 6.63 10.70 13.71
CA CYS A 157 7.91 10.98 14.36
C CYS A 157 8.57 12.27 13.84
N ARG A 158 8.13 12.80 12.69
CA ARG A 158 8.60 14.07 12.12
C ARG A 158 7.78 15.27 12.57
N VAL A 159 6.64 15.06 13.23
CA VAL A 159 5.82 16.15 13.77
C VAL A 159 6.47 16.68 15.04
N ASN A 160 7.02 17.90 14.97
CA ASN A 160 7.64 18.55 16.11
C ASN A 160 6.66 18.66 17.29
N GLY A 161 7.09 18.22 18.48
CA GLY A 161 6.29 18.23 19.70
C GLY A 161 5.21 17.14 19.79
N ALA A 162 5.08 16.24 18.82
CA ALA A 162 4.10 15.14 18.88
C ALA A 162 4.29 14.24 20.12
N GLU A 163 5.53 14.05 20.57
CA GLU A 163 5.85 13.27 21.77
C GLU A 163 5.28 13.88 23.07
N SER A 164 5.04 15.19 23.07
CA SER A 164 4.46 15.91 24.20
C SER A 164 2.93 16.02 24.12
N MET A 165 2.31 15.55 23.04
CA MET A 165 0.86 15.65 22.86
C MET A 165 0.13 14.60 23.70
N ASN A 166 -0.99 15.01 24.30
CA ASN A 166 -1.92 14.07 24.91
C ASN A 166 -2.80 13.38 23.84
N ILE A 167 -3.55 12.35 24.24
CA ILE A 167 -4.38 11.57 23.32
C ILE A 167 -5.44 12.42 22.59
N PHE A 168 -6.01 13.44 23.23
CA PHE A 168 -7.02 14.30 22.59
C PHE A 168 -6.42 15.18 21.50
N GLN A 169 -5.22 15.74 21.75
CA GLN A 169 -4.48 16.50 20.74
C GLN A 169 -4.11 15.61 19.55
N LEU A 170 -3.67 14.38 19.81
CA LEU A 170 -3.35 13.41 18.76
C LEU A 170 -4.60 13.01 17.95
N LEU A 171 -5.75 12.80 18.61
CA LEU A 171 -7.01 12.52 17.92
C LEU A 171 -7.47 13.71 17.05
N ALA A 172 -7.30 14.94 17.52
CA ALA A 172 -7.55 16.14 16.71
C ALA A 172 -6.60 16.21 15.49
N LEU A 173 -5.33 15.82 15.68
CA LEU A 173 -4.36 15.70 14.60
C LEU A 173 -4.76 14.65 13.57
N ALA A 174 -5.28 13.48 13.98
CA ALA A 174 -5.82 12.46 13.08
C ALA A 174 -7.00 12.98 12.24
N GLY A 175 -7.94 13.69 12.87
CA GLY A 175 -9.06 14.30 12.13
C GLY A 175 -8.58 15.30 11.06
N THR A 176 -7.53 16.05 11.37
CA THR A 176 -7.02 17.14 10.51
C THR A 176 -6.06 16.64 9.42
N LEU A 177 -5.00 15.92 9.80
CA LEU A 177 -3.96 15.47 8.87
C LEU A 177 -4.36 14.22 8.11
N LEU A 178 -5.04 13.29 8.78
CA LEU A 178 -5.36 11.97 8.21
C LEU A 178 -6.78 11.93 7.65
N LYS A 179 -7.55 13.03 7.75
CA LYS A 179 -8.95 13.16 7.32
C LYS A 179 -9.84 12.03 7.83
N LEU A 180 -9.49 11.45 8.98
CA LEU A 180 -10.28 10.41 9.58
C LEU A 180 -11.54 11.07 10.15
N LYS A 181 -12.72 10.66 9.65
CA LYS A 181 -14.00 11.04 10.23
C LYS A 181 -14.20 10.30 11.56
N LEU A 182 -13.48 10.75 12.58
CA LEU A 182 -13.65 10.25 13.93
C LEU A 182 -14.99 10.73 14.48
N PRO A 183 -15.76 9.89 15.18
CA PRO A 183 -17.01 10.31 15.79
C PRO A 183 -16.71 11.28 16.95
N THR A 184 -16.70 12.58 16.64
CA THR A 184 -16.40 13.65 17.60
C THR A 184 -17.49 13.81 18.66
N ASP A 185 -18.74 13.48 18.30
CA ASP A 185 -19.91 13.64 19.16
C ASP A 185 -19.94 12.62 20.31
N ASN A 186 -19.05 11.61 20.28
CA ASN A 186 -18.86 10.65 21.37
C ASN A 186 -17.41 10.13 21.47
N LEU A 187 -16.46 11.08 21.58
CA LEU A 187 -15.03 10.77 21.71
C LEU A 187 -14.71 9.81 22.85
N ILE A 188 -15.44 9.88 23.97
CA ILE A 188 -15.25 8.98 25.11
C ILE A 188 -15.55 7.54 24.70
N GLN A 189 -16.71 7.29 24.08
CA GLN A 189 -17.07 5.95 23.60
C GLN A 189 -16.09 5.45 22.55
N PHE A 190 -15.62 6.34 21.66
CA PHE A 190 -14.61 5.98 20.66
C PHE A 190 -13.30 5.53 21.31
N VAL A 191 -12.79 6.28 22.28
CA VAL A 191 -11.58 5.90 23.04
C VAL A 191 -11.81 4.60 23.81
N THR A 192 -12.95 4.43 24.47
CA THR A 192 -13.31 3.16 25.14
C THR A 192 -13.33 1.97 24.19
N ASN A 193 -13.81 2.16 22.95
CA ASN A 193 -13.80 1.10 21.95
C ASN A 193 -12.38 0.79 21.45
N LEU A 194 -11.53 1.81 21.30
CA LEU A 194 -10.11 1.61 21.00
C LEU A 194 -9.41 0.83 22.11
N ASP A 195 -9.66 1.17 23.38
CA ASP A 195 -9.10 0.46 24.54
C ASP A 195 -9.49 -1.02 24.54
N ARG A 196 -10.71 -1.36 24.08
CA ARG A 196 -11.15 -2.77 23.97
C ARG A 196 -10.37 -3.56 22.93
N VAL A 197 -9.89 -2.92 21.87
CA VAL A 197 -9.20 -3.56 20.74
C VAL A 197 -7.69 -3.57 20.92
N TYR A 198 -7.14 -2.46 21.42
CA TYR A 198 -5.70 -2.21 21.52
C TYR A 198 -5.15 -2.40 22.94
N GLY A 199 -6.04 -2.46 23.94
CA GLY A 199 -5.68 -2.29 25.34
C GLY A 199 -5.62 -0.81 25.72
N PRO A 200 -5.58 -0.49 27.02
CA PRO A 200 -5.57 0.87 27.50
C PRO A 200 -4.30 1.61 27.05
N VAL A 201 -4.42 2.92 26.81
CA VAL A 201 -3.29 3.81 26.46
C VAL A 201 -2.10 3.64 27.42
N THR A 202 -2.34 3.35 28.70
CA THR A 202 -1.31 3.15 29.73
C THR A 202 -0.41 1.93 29.52
N LYS A 203 -0.79 0.98 28.64
CA LYS A 203 0.06 -0.14 28.21
C LYS A 203 1.23 0.33 27.31
N TYR A 204 1.09 1.51 26.71
CA TYR A 204 2.03 2.04 25.74
C TYR A 204 3.02 2.97 26.43
N LYS A 205 4.24 3.08 25.88
CA LYS A 205 5.28 3.95 26.45
C LYS A 205 4.86 5.43 26.43
N SER A 206 4.04 5.80 25.46
CA SER A 206 3.51 7.15 25.30
C SER A 206 2.12 7.14 24.63
N PRO A 207 1.31 8.20 24.78
CA PRO A 207 0.11 8.39 23.98
C PRO A 207 0.38 8.38 22.47
N LEU A 208 1.55 8.85 22.05
CA LEU A 208 1.99 8.82 20.66
C LEU A 208 2.17 7.37 20.16
N ASP A 209 2.71 6.46 20.97
CA ASP A 209 2.86 5.06 20.56
C ASP A 209 1.52 4.34 20.40
N PHE A 210 0.57 4.62 21.30
CA PHE A 210 -0.81 4.16 21.14
C PHE A 210 -1.42 4.69 19.84
N PHE A 211 -1.25 5.99 19.59
CA PHE A 211 -1.77 6.66 18.41
C PHE A 211 -1.17 6.13 17.11
N LYS A 212 0.16 5.98 17.04
CA LYS A 212 0.88 5.36 15.91
C LYS A 212 0.36 3.95 15.60
N THR A 213 0.05 3.17 16.63
CA THR A 213 -0.43 1.79 16.46
C THR A 213 -1.77 1.75 15.74
N PHE A 214 -2.80 2.40 16.28
CA PHE A 214 -4.13 2.29 15.70
C PHE A 214 -4.24 3.06 14.37
N THR A 215 -3.48 4.15 14.20
CA THR A 215 -3.46 4.90 12.93
C THR A 215 -2.78 4.11 11.80
N THR A 216 -1.75 3.33 12.09
CA THR A 216 -1.17 2.36 11.13
C THR A 216 -2.22 1.37 10.66
N ASP A 217 -3.02 0.80 11.57
CA ASP A 217 -4.03 -0.19 11.18
C ASP A 217 -5.16 0.41 10.34
N VAL A 218 -5.74 1.51 10.81
CA VAL A 218 -6.90 2.15 10.16
C VAL A 218 -6.56 2.70 8.79
N MET A 219 -5.32 3.18 8.59
CA MET A 219 -4.89 3.79 7.33
C MET A 219 -4.26 2.83 6.34
N PHE A 220 -3.58 1.78 6.78
CA PHE A 220 -2.78 0.93 5.89
C PHE A 220 -3.16 -0.54 5.99
N HIS A 221 -3.03 -1.16 7.18
CA HIS A 221 -3.25 -2.61 7.32
C HIS A 221 -4.67 -3.02 6.92
N CYS A 222 -5.68 -2.32 7.43
CA CYS A 222 -7.06 -2.70 7.21
C CYS A 222 -7.57 -2.47 5.79
N PRO A 223 -7.29 -1.32 5.13
CA PRO A 223 -7.57 -1.20 3.70
C PRO A 223 -6.82 -2.24 2.85
N SER A 224 -5.55 -2.51 3.15
CA SER A 224 -4.75 -3.52 2.44
C SER A 224 -5.37 -4.92 2.55
N LEU A 225 -5.71 -5.35 3.77
CA LEU A 225 -6.44 -6.60 4.01
C LEU A 225 -7.80 -6.61 3.31
N HIS A 226 -8.51 -5.49 3.29
CA HIS A 226 -9.80 -5.38 2.62
C HIS A 226 -9.67 -5.59 1.12
N MET A 227 -8.67 -4.97 0.49
CA MET A 227 -8.37 -5.18 -0.92
C MET A 227 -7.92 -6.61 -1.20
N ALA A 228 -7.09 -7.22 -0.34
CA ALA A 228 -6.68 -8.62 -0.48
C ALA A 228 -7.90 -9.57 -0.43
N ARG A 229 -8.82 -9.38 0.54
CA ARG A 229 -10.08 -10.13 0.64
C ARG A 229 -10.95 -9.96 -0.60
N LEU A 230 -11.17 -8.74 -1.07
CA LEU A 230 -11.98 -8.50 -2.27
C LEU A 230 -11.33 -9.07 -3.53
N SER A 231 -10.00 -9.03 -3.62
CA SER A 231 -9.24 -9.60 -4.73
C SER A 231 -9.29 -11.13 -4.75
N SER A 232 -9.34 -11.78 -3.58
CA SER A 232 -9.31 -13.24 -3.47
C SER A 232 -10.67 -13.93 -3.48
N ARG A 233 -11.81 -13.21 -3.48
CA ARG A 233 -13.16 -13.83 -3.53
C ARG A 233 -13.41 -14.76 -4.74
N PHE A 234 -12.54 -14.75 -5.75
CA PHE A 234 -12.58 -15.64 -6.91
C PHE A 234 -11.30 -16.50 -7.01
N ILE A 235 -10.99 -17.24 -5.93
CA ILE A 235 -9.74 -18.02 -5.72
C ILE A 235 -9.38 -18.92 -6.91
N SER A 236 -10.37 -19.52 -7.58
CA SER A 236 -10.14 -20.41 -8.73
C SER A 236 -9.54 -19.70 -9.95
N GLN A 237 -9.50 -18.36 -9.96
CA GLN A 237 -8.99 -17.56 -11.07
C GLN A 237 -7.90 -16.56 -10.63
N ARG A 238 -7.82 -16.17 -9.35
CA ARG A 238 -6.99 -15.05 -8.87
C ARG A 238 -5.92 -15.47 -7.85
N ARG A 239 -4.65 -15.14 -8.17
CA ARG A 239 -3.52 -15.25 -7.24
C ARG A 239 -3.33 -13.93 -6.51
N THR A 240 -3.45 -13.93 -5.18
CA THR A 240 -3.18 -12.76 -4.33
C THR A 240 -2.13 -13.15 -3.31
N PHE A 241 -1.10 -12.35 -3.10
CA PHE A 241 -0.05 -12.63 -2.13
C PHE A 241 0.06 -11.43 -1.19
N GLN A 242 -0.16 -11.65 0.11
CA GLN A 242 -0.09 -10.59 1.10
C GLN A 242 1.24 -10.65 1.87
N TYR A 243 1.86 -9.50 2.17
CA TYR A 243 2.99 -9.41 3.10
C TYR A 243 2.80 -8.38 4.21
N LEU A 244 3.59 -8.56 5.27
CA LEU A 244 3.86 -7.57 6.30
C LEU A 244 5.38 -7.42 6.46
N PHE A 245 5.93 -6.25 6.15
CA PHE A 245 7.34 -5.97 6.38
C PHE A 245 7.60 -5.52 7.83
N LYS A 246 8.52 -6.19 8.51
CA LYS A 246 8.82 -6.02 9.93
C LYS A 246 10.26 -5.64 10.25
N TYR A 247 11.17 -5.80 9.29
CA TYR A 247 12.57 -5.56 9.55
C TYR A 247 12.82 -4.09 9.94
N VAL A 248 13.55 -3.90 11.04
CA VAL A 248 14.00 -2.60 11.53
C VAL A 248 15.51 -2.53 11.38
N HIS A 249 15.99 -1.59 10.55
CA HIS A 249 17.41 -1.38 10.40
C HIS A 249 18.04 -0.89 11.73
N PRO A 250 19.16 -1.46 12.21
CA PRO A 250 19.72 -1.12 13.52
C PRO A 250 20.06 0.35 13.73
N GLU A 251 20.48 1.04 12.66
CA GLU A 251 20.84 2.47 12.68
C GLU A 251 19.65 3.43 12.51
N LEU A 252 18.44 2.90 12.30
CA LEU A 252 17.24 3.71 12.16
C LEU A 252 16.87 4.32 13.50
N ASN A 253 16.38 5.57 13.49
CA ASN A 253 15.87 6.18 14.72
C ASN A 253 14.76 5.29 15.34
N PRO A 254 14.85 4.93 16.63
CA PRO A 254 13.92 3.99 17.28
C PRO A 254 12.44 4.40 17.22
N CYS A 255 12.13 5.68 16.99
CA CYS A 255 10.74 6.13 16.83
C CYS A 255 10.06 5.47 15.61
N TYR A 256 10.82 5.17 14.56
CA TYR A 256 10.28 4.74 13.27
C TYR A 256 9.85 3.26 13.21
N GLY A 257 10.56 2.35 13.87
CA GLY A 257 10.29 0.91 13.74
C GLY A 257 10.52 0.42 12.31
N ALA A 258 9.57 -0.30 11.70
CA ALA A 258 9.57 -0.59 10.26
C ALA A 258 8.62 0.40 9.56
N PRO A 259 9.09 1.61 9.22
CA PRO A 259 8.23 2.72 8.81
C PRO A 259 7.69 2.53 7.39
N HIS A 260 6.75 3.38 6.99
CA HIS A 260 6.30 3.52 5.61
C HIS A 260 7.47 3.66 4.62
N ALA A 261 7.38 2.98 3.47
CA ALA A 261 8.44 2.85 2.46
C ALA A 261 9.77 2.22 2.95
N GLY A 262 9.84 1.73 4.19
CA GLY A 262 11.06 1.16 4.78
C GLY A 262 11.55 -0.12 4.12
N GLU A 263 10.74 -0.75 3.29
CA GLU A 263 11.07 -1.96 2.53
C GLU A 263 11.73 -1.66 1.18
N LEU A 264 11.50 -0.46 0.62
CA LEU A 264 12.03 -0.07 -0.70
C LEU A 264 13.55 -0.18 -0.83
N PRO A 265 14.37 0.18 0.18
CA PRO A 265 15.82 0.07 0.06
C PRO A 265 16.30 -1.38 -0.13
N TYR A 266 15.50 -2.37 0.26
CA TYR A 266 15.80 -3.78 0.06
C TYR A 266 15.36 -4.30 -1.32
N LEU A 267 14.40 -3.65 -1.97
CA LEU A 267 14.01 -3.93 -3.36
C LEU A 267 14.90 -3.21 -4.37
N PHE A 268 15.35 -2.00 -4.02
CA PHE A 268 16.17 -1.13 -4.84
C PHE A 268 17.43 -0.75 -4.05
N PRO A 269 18.40 -1.66 -3.90
CA PRO A 269 19.59 -1.42 -3.07
C PRO A 269 20.39 -0.19 -3.51
N SER A 270 20.33 0.20 -4.79
CA SER A 270 20.93 1.45 -5.28
C SER A 270 20.34 2.73 -4.66
N ILE A 271 19.16 2.66 -4.04
CA ILE A 271 18.57 3.79 -3.31
C ILE A 271 19.31 4.01 -1.99
N LEU A 272 19.92 2.99 -1.39
CA LEU A 272 20.68 3.13 -0.14
C LEU A 272 21.86 4.09 -0.28
N ASP A 273 22.48 4.13 -1.45
CA ASP A 273 23.54 5.10 -1.79
C ASP A 273 23.05 6.55 -1.72
N TYR A 274 21.73 6.77 -1.92
CA TYR A 274 21.09 8.09 -1.94
C TYR A 274 20.42 8.46 -0.61
N ILE A 275 19.77 7.51 0.06
CA ILE A 275 19.09 7.76 1.36
C ILE A 275 20.04 7.62 2.56
N GLY A 276 21.18 6.96 2.40
CA GLY A 276 22.26 6.91 3.40
C GLY A 276 22.89 8.27 3.67
N THR A 277 22.46 9.35 3.01
CA THR A 277 22.82 10.73 3.35
C THR A 277 21.72 11.51 4.08
N ASP A 278 20.54 10.92 4.27
CA ASP A 278 19.44 11.56 5.01
C ASP A 278 19.62 11.37 6.53
N HIS A 279 20.27 12.35 7.15
CA HIS A 279 20.49 12.42 8.60
C HIS A 279 19.19 12.52 9.42
N VAL A 280 18.01 12.69 8.81
CA VAL A 280 16.71 12.74 9.49
C VAL A 280 16.11 11.36 9.73
N LEU A 281 16.47 10.38 8.89
CA LEU A 281 15.99 9.00 9.02
C LEU A 281 16.93 8.14 9.88
N PHE A 282 18.25 8.35 9.74
CA PHE A 282 19.26 7.49 10.32
C PHE A 282 20.11 8.22 11.37
N ASN A 283 20.34 7.57 12.50
CA ASN A 283 21.21 8.10 13.56
C ASN A 283 22.68 8.19 13.11
N ASN A 284 23.09 7.32 12.18
CA ASN A 284 24.40 7.34 11.54
C ASN A 284 24.25 7.06 10.04
N ALA A 285 23.96 8.12 9.27
CA ALA A 285 23.73 8.05 7.83
C ALA A 285 24.90 7.37 7.08
N SER A 286 26.15 7.67 7.47
CA SER A 286 27.37 7.09 6.90
C SER A 286 27.49 5.56 7.06
N ALA A 287 26.86 4.97 8.08
CA ALA A 287 26.84 3.51 8.29
C ALA A 287 25.80 2.80 7.41
N VAL A 288 24.80 3.54 6.90
CA VAL A 288 23.68 3.02 6.10
C VAL A 288 24.02 2.96 4.61
N ALA A 289 25.02 3.73 4.18
CA ALA A 289 25.54 3.69 2.81
C ALA A 289 26.17 2.32 2.43
N THR A 290 26.39 1.43 3.39
CA THR A 290 26.88 0.06 3.13
C THR A 290 25.93 -0.97 3.73
N MET A 291 25.28 -1.78 2.88
CA MET A 291 24.44 -2.91 3.32
C MET A 291 25.23 -3.91 4.16
N SER A 292 24.77 -4.23 5.37
CA SER A 292 25.32 -5.34 6.14
C SER A 292 25.09 -6.68 5.41
N PRO A 293 25.77 -7.78 5.80
CA PRO A 293 25.45 -9.10 5.28
C PRO A 293 23.98 -9.51 5.46
N THR A 294 23.37 -9.07 6.58
CA THR A 294 21.95 -9.28 6.88
C THR A 294 21.07 -8.50 5.91
N ASP A 295 21.35 -7.21 5.70
CA ASP A 295 20.60 -6.36 4.76
C ASP A 295 20.69 -6.91 3.33
N SER A 296 21.90 -7.33 2.94
CA SER A 296 22.14 -7.95 1.63
C SER A 296 21.37 -9.26 1.46
N ALA A 297 21.26 -10.07 2.51
CA ALA A 297 20.50 -11.32 2.47
C ALA A 297 18.98 -11.07 2.38
N LEU A 298 18.47 -10.09 3.15
CA LEU A 298 17.09 -9.62 3.06
C LEU A 298 16.77 -9.07 1.66
N SER A 299 17.63 -8.21 1.12
CA SER A 299 17.46 -7.64 -0.22
C SER A 299 17.41 -8.73 -1.30
N ARG A 300 18.29 -9.74 -1.25
CA ARG A 300 18.24 -10.88 -2.16
C ARG A 300 16.92 -11.64 -2.07
N MET A 301 16.40 -11.88 -0.87
CA MET A 301 15.12 -12.56 -0.66
C MET A 301 13.95 -11.74 -1.23
N MET A 302 13.91 -10.43 -0.97
CA MET A 302 12.87 -9.55 -1.49
C MET A 302 12.93 -9.43 -3.02
N ILE A 303 14.11 -9.22 -3.60
CA ILE A 303 14.31 -9.18 -5.05
C ILE A 303 13.90 -10.51 -5.69
N TYR A 304 14.21 -11.64 -5.04
CA TYR A 304 13.77 -12.97 -5.50
C TYR A 304 12.24 -13.03 -5.60
N TYR A 305 11.51 -12.72 -4.53
CA TYR A 305 10.04 -12.76 -4.55
C TYR A 305 9.41 -11.77 -5.54
N TRP A 306 9.86 -10.52 -5.54
CA TRP A 306 9.29 -9.50 -6.43
C TRP A 306 9.59 -9.81 -7.90
N SER A 307 10.82 -10.21 -8.23
CA SER A 307 11.17 -10.53 -9.62
C SER A 307 10.47 -11.80 -10.11
N ASN A 308 10.28 -12.81 -9.27
CA ASN A 308 9.47 -13.97 -9.61
C ASN A 308 8.01 -13.62 -9.80
N PHE A 309 7.44 -12.78 -8.93
CA PHE A 309 6.08 -12.32 -9.10
C PHE A 309 5.92 -11.54 -10.42
N VAL A 310 6.86 -10.64 -10.74
CA VAL A 310 6.87 -9.90 -12.01
C VAL A 310 6.91 -10.84 -13.21
N LYS A 311 7.69 -11.92 -13.17
CA LYS A 311 7.83 -12.89 -14.28
C LYS A 311 6.68 -13.89 -14.38
N TYR A 312 6.20 -14.41 -13.25
CA TYR A 312 5.37 -15.62 -13.20
C TYR A 312 4.00 -15.40 -12.55
N GLY A 313 3.77 -14.25 -11.91
CA GLY A 313 2.57 -14.01 -11.10
C GLY A 313 2.50 -14.89 -9.87
N ASN A 314 3.64 -15.42 -9.43
CA ASN A 314 3.81 -16.17 -8.19
C ASN A 314 5.20 -15.81 -7.62
N PRO A 315 5.29 -15.28 -6.39
CA PRO A 315 6.56 -14.92 -5.79
C PRO A 315 7.48 -16.14 -5.57
N ASN A 316 6.92 -17.35 -5.49
CA ASN A 316 7.69 -18.59 -5.31
C ASN A 316 8.33 -19.13 -6.62
N GLY A 317 8.11 -18.46 -7.76
CA GLY A 317 8.69 -18.84 -9.05
C GLY A 317 7.73 -19.59 -9.99
N ASN A 318 8.28 -20.25 -11.01
CA ASN A 318 7.51 -20.94 -12.03
C ASN A 318 7.06 -22.34 -11.54
N GLY A 319 5.76 -22.55 -11.33
CA GLY A 319 5.18 -23.89 -11.16
C GLY A 319 5.31 -24.53 -9.77
N GLN A 320 5.66 -23.78 -8.71
CA GLN A 320 5.49 -24.30 -7.35
C GLN A 320 4.01 -24.20 -6.96
N GLU A 321 3.41 -25.34 -6.59
CA GLU A 321 2.03 -25.40 -6.09
C GLU A 321 1.90 -24.55 -4.82
N ASP A 322 0.84 -23.74 -4.75
CA ASP A 322 0.52 -22.83 -3.65
C ASP A 322 0.13 -23.56 -2.34
N ARG A 323 0.45 -24.86 -2.21
CA ARG A 323 0.06 -25.71 -1.09
C ARG A 323 1.19 -25.82 -0.08
N VAL A 324 0.91 -25.34 1.13
CA VAL A 324 1.74 -25.53 2.32
C VAL A 324 1.83 -27.04 2.63
N SER A 325 2.80 -27.74 2.05
CA SER A 325 3.22 -29.04 2.54
C SER A 325 4.27 -28.81 3.62
N ASN A 326 3.94 -29.19 4.87
CA ASN A 326 4.83 -29.18 6.04
C ASN A 326 6.29 -29.51 5.67
N LEU A 327 7.16 -28.50 5.65
CA LEU A 327 8.59 -28.70 5.51
C LEU A 327 9.24 -28.58 6.88
N SER A 328 9.42 -29.74 7.51
CA SER A 328 10.40 -29.93 8.58
C SER A 328 11.79 -29.57 8.05
N ALA A 329 12.48 -28.68 8.77
CA ALA A 329 13.83 -28.25 8.50
C ALA A 329 14.78 -29.45 8.30
N THR A 330 15.26 -29.66 7.08
CA THR A 330 16.48 -30.41 6.82
C THR A 330 17.34 -29.64 5.85
N THR A 331 18.55 -29.35 6.33
CA THR A 331 19.65 -28.72 5.63
C THR A 331 20.14 -29.61 4.49
N GLN A 332 19.90 -29.21 3.24
CA GLN A 332 20.71 -29.67 2.11
C GLN A 332 21.14 -28.50 1.23
N LYS A 333 22.44 -28.44 0.98
CA LYS A 333 23.10 -27.56 0.01
C LYS A 333 22.70 -28.00 -1.40
N GLU A 334 21.79 -27.27 -2.04
CA GLU A 334 21.51 -27.40 -3.48
C GLU A 334 21.12 -26.03 -4.04
N ASP A 335 21.61 -25.72 -5.23
CA ASP A 335 21.60 -24.44 -5.96
C ASP A 335 20.20 -23.90 -6.36
N ASN A 336 19.15 -24.23 -5.62
CA ASN A 336 17.80 -23.72 -5.84
C ASN A 336 17.42 -22.69 -4.77
N PRO A 337 17.43 -21.38 -5.07
CA PRO A 337 17.03 -20.34 -4.12
C PRO A 337 15.58 -20.52 -3.59
N ALA A 338 14.71 -21.26 -4.28
CA ALA A 338 13.36 -21.57 -3.81
C ALA A 338 13.33 -22.48 -2.55
N LYS A 339 14.36 -23.30 -2.32
CA LYS A 339 14.48 -24.11 -1.09
C LYS A 339 14.98 -23.29 0.10
N GLN A 340 15.42 -22.04 -0.10
CA GLN A 340 16.09 -21.22 0.92
C GLN A 340 15.13 -20.30 1.69
N TYR A 341 13.97 -19.96 1.12
CA TYR A 341 13.05 -18.98 1.70
C TYR A 341 11.66 -19.59 2.01
N PRO A 342 10.90 -19.04 2.98
CA PRO A 342 9.57 -19.54 3.31
C PRO A 342 8.61 -19.51 2.11
N ILE A 343 7.85 -20.58 1.86
CA ILE A 343 6.83 -20.56 0.81
C ILE A 343 5.81 -19.47 1.12
N TRP A 344 5.61 -18.54 0.18
CA TRP A 344 4.63 -17.47 0.30
C TRP A 344 3.27 -17.97 -0.16
N PRO A 345 2.28 -18.17 0.74
CA PRO A 345 1.01 -18.76 0.38
C PRO A 345 0.17 -17.80 -0.47
N ASN A 346 -0.63 -18.37 -1.37
CA ASN A 346 -1.73 -17.63 -1.98
C ASN A 346 -2.74 -17.25 -0.89
N PHE A 347 -3.12 -15.98 -0.85
CA PHE A 347 -4.05 -15.42 0.13
C PHE A 347 -5.44 -16.03 -0.08
N ALA A 348 -5.88 -16.81 0.91
CA ALA A 348 -7.25 -17.28 1.03
C ALA A 348 -8.01 -16.41 2.04
N CYS A 349 -9.22 -15.97 1.70
CA CYS A 349 -10.05 -15.14 2.57
C CYS A 349 -10.40 -15.83 3.90
N SER A 350 -10.45 -17.17 3.93
CA SER A 350 -10.70 -17.98 5.14
C SER A 350 -9.50 -18.05 6.09
N GLU A 351 -8.28 -17.98 5.56
CA GLU A 351 -7.03 -18.10 6.34
C GLU A 351 -6.40 -16.74 6.65
N GLU A 352 -6.54 -15.77 5.73
CA GLU A 352 -5.89 -14.46 5.77
C GLU A 352 -4.38 -14.58 5.96
N SER A 353 -3.79 -15.51 5.21
CA SER A 353 -2.37 -15.85 5.24
C SER A 353 -1.53 -14.76 4.59
N LEU A 354 -0.45 -14.36 5.26
CA LEU A 354 0.53 -13.40 4.75
C LEU A 354 1.95 -13.86 5.06
N LEU A 355 2.91 -13.42 4.25
CA LEU A 355 4.33 -13.56 4.55
C LEU A 355 4.77 -12.39 5.44
N VAL A 356 5.25 -12.70 6.65
CA VAL A 356 5.96 -11.74 7.49
C VAL A 356 7.42 -11.70 7.02
N ILE A 357 7.83 -10.54 6.51
CA ILE A 357 9.18 -10.29 6.01
C ILE A 357 9.99 -9.60 7.10
N ASP A 358 10.96 -10.31 7.64
CA ASP A 358 12.01 -9.79 8.53
C ASP A 358 13.36 -10.21 7.93
N LYS A 359 14.39 -10.46 8.74
CA LYS A 359 15.59 -11.19 8.29
C LYS A 359 15.18 -12.53 7.66
N PRO A 360 15.93 -13.05 6.67
CA PRO A 360 15.54 -14.28 5.99
C PRO A 360 15.25 -15.47 6.93
N GLU A 361 16.07 -15.65 7.96
CA GLU A 361 15.93 -16.71 8.97
C GLU A 361 14.78 -16.47 9.97
N LEU A 362 14.26 -15.25 10.04
CA LEU A 362 13.15 -14.86 10.92
C LEU A 362 11.85 -14.62 10.15
N SER A 363 11.85 -14.78 8.83
CA SER A 363 10.65 -14.60 8.01
C SER A 363 9.76 -15.83 8.10
N PHE A 364 8.45 -15.63 8.22
CA PHE A 364 7.49 -16.72 8.45
C PHE A 364 6.11 -16.39 7.90
N VAL A 365 5.27 -17.42 7.73
CA VAL A 365 3.87 -17.25 7.34
C VAL A 365 3.01 -17.06 8.60
N SER A 366 2.17 -16.03 8.59
CA SER A 366 1.20 -15.75 9.65
C SER A 366 -0.20 -15.73 9.07
N ASN A 367 -1.18 -16.17 9.85
CA ASN A 367 -2.58 -16.21 9.45
C ASN A 367 -3.39 -15.29 10.37
N ARG A 368 -4.42 -14.64 9.81
CA ARG A 368 -5.38 -13.82 10.58
C ARG A 368 -4.73 -12.71 11.42
N THR A 369 -3.58 -12.18 10.97
CA THR A 369 -2.77 -11.20 11.71
C THR A 369 -3.57 -9.95 12.08
N PHE A 370 -4.45 -9.47 11.20
CA PHE A 370 -5.20 -8.21 11.40
C PHE A 370 -6.71 -8.41 11.55
N THR A 371 -7.22 -9.65 11.60
CA THR A 371 -8.65 -9.94 11.50
C THR A 371 -9.47 -9.20 12.57
N ASN A 372 -9.11 -9.33 13.84
CA ASN A 372 -9.86 -8.74 14.95
C ASN A 372 -9.84 -7.20 14.90
N VAL A 373 -8.68 -6.63 14.60
CA VAL A 373 -8.49 -5.19 14.53
C VAL A 373 -9.26 -4.60 13.35
N CYS A 374 -9.20 -5.23 12.18
CA CYS A 374 -9.88 -4.70 11.01
C CYS A 374 -11.39 -4.93 11.04
N GLN A 375 -11.89 -5.95 11.74
CA GLN A 375 -13.32 -6.08 12.03
C GLN A 375 -13.85 -4.86 12.81
N PHE A 376 -13.10 -4.35 13.78
CA PHE A 376 -13.46 -3.12 14.50
C PHE A 376 -13.55 -1.92 13.55
N TRP A 377 -12.55 -1.74 12.69
CA TRP A 377 -12.49 -0.58 11.79
C TRP A 377 -13.49 -0.62 10.63
N ASN A 378 -13.90 -1.81 10.16
CA ASN A 378 -14.85 -1.96 9.05
C ASN A 378 -16.15 -1.16 9.27
N GLY A 379 -16.68 -1.16 10.50
CA GLY A 379 -17.92 -0.45 10.83
C GLY A 379 -17.78 1.07 10.87
N LEU A 380 -16.58 1.59 11.10
CA LEU A 380 -16.30 3.03 11.24
C LEU A 380 -15.83 3.67 9.93
N LEU A 381 -15.13 2.91 9.08
CA LEU A 381 -14.58 3.41 7.82
C LEU A 381 -15.56 3.33 6.64
N GLY A 382 -16.77 2.80 6.88
CA GLY A 382 -17.74 2.53 5.83
C GLY A 382 -17.18 1.57 4.78
N PHE A 383 -16.27 0.66 5.19
CA PHE A 383 -15.80 -0.37 4.29
C PHE A 383 -16.99 -1.27 3.94
N PRO A 384 -17.21 -1.53 2.64
CA PRO A 384 -18.31 -2.38 2.23
C PRO A 384 -18.10 -3.79 2.79
N THR A 385 -19.15 -4.45 3.27
CA THR A 385 -19.04 -5.78 3.87
C THR A 385 -18.53 -6.79 2.84
N VAL A 386 -17.44 -7.50 3.16
CA VAL A 386 -16.99 -8.66 2.39
C VAL A 386 -17.95 -9.81 2.68
N GLN A 387 -19.08 -9.87 1.99
CA GLN A 387 -20.00 -10.99 2.13
C GLN A 387 -19.38 -12.26 1.53
N ASN A 388 -19.25 -13.30 2.35
CA ASN A 388 -18.82 -14.66 1.97
C ASN A 388 -17.41 -14.75 1.38
N CYS A 389 -16.46 -15.18 2.20
CA CYS A 389 -15.26 -15.86 1.71
C CYS A 389 -15.73 -17.23 1.19
N PRO A 390 -15.59 -17.56 -0.10
CA PRO A 390 -15.79 -18.94 -0.53
C PRO A 390 -14.79 -19.84 0.21
N PRO A 391 -15.18 -21.07 0.57
CA PRO A 391 -14.36 -22.00 1.33
C PRO A 391 -13.05 -22.35 0.63
#